data_AF-A0A8C0H156-F1
#
_entry.id   AF-A0A8C0H156-F1
#
_cell.length_a   1.000
_cell.length_b   1.000
_cell.length_c   1.000
_cell.angle_alpha   90.00
_cell.angle_beta   90.00
_cell.angle_gamma   90.00
#
_symmetry.space_group_name_H-M   'P 1'
#
loop_
_entity.id
_entity.type
_entity.pdbx_description
1 polymer ?
#
loop_
_entity_poly.entity_id
_entity_poly.type
_entity_poly.pdbx_seq_one_letter_code
_entity_poly.pdbx_strand_id
1 'polypeptide(L)'
;VKTGKMLKFWYFFLLLHLLIQQLDANPGLKVRITQKGVRINTIEFPDVSISLIPGIGIKLSTQRAYATISMNWSIRTWLFKDSGSATVSISGVFITSVITMSQDSTGHPSMSLDSCQMSIRGVEVKLNGTIRYVARDFIYSSAGVLKLGVESCFVLSTTFTVPTQIDAFAQIDYSLVNSPGVFQSFIDLDLKGAIYPVGNWTDLAFVPAPFILPDKSDSMLYFGISEYFFKSASLAYYTSGAFNITMIEETLFLCLETLQIAKYYVEARPAMMHLRAAAPPVVSLQTDTFSLEICASMEVLAVLPDSTTQSIFTVNIVSTMDQRITFHLGVKISLFFHTARNQGI
;
A
#
# COMPACT_ATOMS: atom_id res chain seq x y z
N VAL A 1 4.78 4.72 -10.36
CA VAL A 1 6.01 4.85 -11.21
C VAL A 1 6.45 6.31 -11.49
N LYS A 2 5.63 7.36 -11.30
CA LYS A 2 6.06 8.75 -11.56
C LYS A 2 6.49 9.57 -10.32
N THR A 3 6.12 9.17 -9.12
CA THR A 3 6.24 10.02 -7.91
C THR A 3 7.64 10.01 -7.27
N GLY A 4 8.33 8.87 -7.22
CA GLY A 4 9.66 8.76 -6.59
C GLY A 4 10.80 9.43 -7.36
N LYS A 5 10.67 9.60 -8.69
CA LYS A 5 11.64 10.37 -9.51
C LYS A 5 11.47 11.88 -9.35
N MET A 6 10.25 12.36 -9.08
CA MET A 6 10.01 13.77 -8.75
C MET A 6 10.58 14.15 -7.37
N LEU A 7 10.56 13.22 -6.41
CA LEU A 7 10.97 13.49 -5.03
C LEU A 7 12.48 13.76 -4.88
N LYS A 8 13.33 12.98 -5.57
CA LYS A 8 14.79 13.24 -5.66
C LYS A 8 15.10 14.55 -6.39
N PHE A 9 14.21 14.95 -7.29
CA PHE A 9 14.36 16.14 -8.12
C PHE A 9 14.07 17.42 -7.34
N TRP A 10 13.05 17.42 -6.47
CA TRP A 10 12.62 18.60 -5.69
C TRP A 10 13.54 18.94 -4.53
N TYR A 11 14.02 17.95 -3.76
CA TYR A 11 14.96 18.17 -2.65
C TYR A 11 16.28 18.79 -3.14
N PHE A 12 16.78 18.27 -4.27
CA PHE A 12 17.94 18.81 -4.94
C PHE A 12 17.68 20.22 -5.52
N PHE A 13 16.47 20.47 -6.02
CA PHE A 13 16.10 21.79 -6.53
C PHE A 13 16.08 22.85 -5.43
N LEU A 14 15.58 22.51 -4.25
CA LEU A 14 15.54 23.40 -3.08
C LEU A 14 16.97 23.72 -2.58
N LEU A 15 17.81 22.70 -2.42
CA LEU A 15 19.22 22.85 -2.04
C LEU A 15 20.01 23.66 -3.07
N LEU A 16 19.80 23.40 -4.36
CA LEU A 16 20.42 24.14 -5.45
C LEU A 16 19.91 25.58 -5.51
N HIS A 17 18.62 25.82 -5.25
CA HIS A 17 18.02 27.15 -5.22
C HIS A 17 18.56 27.99 -4.05
N LEU A 18 18.68 27.39 -2.86
CA LEU A 18 19.31 28.03 -1.70
C LEU A 18 20.79 28.33 -1.96
N LEU A 19 21.52 27.44 -2.64
CA LEU A 19 22.90 27.67 -3.07
C LEU A 19 22.99 28.87 -4.04
N ILE A 20 22.08 28.94 -5.03
CA ILE A 20 22.01 30.00 -6.04
C ILE A 20 21.64 31.37 -5.42
N GLN A 21 20.72 31.41 -4.45
CA GLN A 21 20.33 32.65 -3.78
C GLN A 21 21.49 33.31 -3.01
N GLN A 22 22.39 32.52 -2.42
CA GLN A 22 23.58 33.05 -1.74
C GLN A 22 24.70 33.47 -2.72
N LEU A 23 24.76 32.87 -3.91
CA LEU A 23 25.65 33.28 -5.01
C LEU A 23 25.34 34.67 -5.56
N ASP A 24 24.07 35.08 -5.56
CA ASP A 24 23.63 36.41 -6.00
C ASP A 24 23.84 37.51 -4.93
N ALA A 25 24.23 37.15 -3.69
CA ALA A 25 24.27 38.07 -2.55
C ALA A 25 25.58 38.88 -2.39
N ASN A 26 26.57 38.76 -3.30
CA ASN A 26 27.87 39.42 -3.17
C ASN A 26 27.99 40.65 -4.12
N PRO A 27 28.11 41.90 -3.62
CA PRO A 27 28.09 43.10 -4.46
C PRO A 27 29.38 43.24 -5.29
N GLY A 28 29.28 42.95 -6.59
CA GLY A 28 30.37 43.14 -7.57
C GLY A 28 30.53 42.01 -8.60
N LEU A 29 29.92 40.84 -8.36
CA LEU A 29 30.05 39.66 -9.22
C LEU A 29 28.67 39.10 -9.59
N LYS A 30 28.32 39.11 -10.88
CA LYS A 30 27.07 38.50 -11.38
C LYS A 30 27.34 37.08 -11.88
N VAL A 31 27.06 36.08 -11.05
CA VAL A 31 27.24 34.66 -11.40
C VAL A 31 25.91 34.09 -11.86
N ARG A 32 25.82 33.67 -13.13
CA ARG A 32 24.60 33.02 -13.65
C ARG A 32 24.80 31.51 -13.70
N ILE A 33 24.20 30.81 -12.73
CA ILE A 33 24.09 29.34 -12.78
C ILE A 33 22.77 29.00 -13.46
N THR A 34 22.82 28.20 -14.53
CA THR A 34 21.60 27.76 -15.24
C THR A 34 21.20 26.36 -14.82
N GLN A 35 19.92 26.13 -14.54
CA GLN A 35 19.34 24.82 -14.20
C GLN A 35 19.68 23.71 -15.20
N LYS A 36 19.89 24.05 -16.48
CA LYS A 36 20.30 23.10 -17.53
C LYS A 36 21.71 22.51 -17.33
N GLY A 37 22.53 23.12 -16.48
CA GLY A 37 23.92 22.72 -16.24
C GLY A 37 24.14 21.74 -15.10
N VAL A 38 23.11 21.40 -14.31
CA VAL A 38 23.26 20.61 -13.08
C VAL A 38 22.70 19.20 -13.27
N ARG A 39 23.52 18.18 -12.95
CA ARG A 39 23.23 16.77 -13.12
C ARG A 39 23.57 16.01 -11.84
N ILE A 40 22.62 15.27 -11.31
CA ILE A 40 22.86 14.30 -10.23
C ILE A 40 23.44 13.05 -10.90
N ASN A 41 24.69 12.71 -10.59
CA ASN A 41 25.34 11.53 -11.14
C ASN A 41 24.91 10.28 -10.38
N THR A 42 25.09 10.28 -9.06
CA THR A 42 24.84 9.12 -8.20
C THR A 42 24.31 9.55 -6.84
N ILE A 43 23.42 8.74 -6.26
CA ILE A 43 22.97 8.82 -4.86
C ILE A 43 22.82 7.38 -4.38
N GLU A 44 23.55 7.02 -3.32
CA GLU A 44 23.53 5.67 -2.77
C GLU A 44 23.40 5.67 -1.25
N PHE A 45 22.71 4.64 -0.75
CA PHE A 45 22.42 4.40 0.67
C PHE A 45 22.82 2.95 1.00
N PRO A 46 24.11 2.67 1.22
CA PRO A 46 24.61 1.30 1.33
C PRO A 46 24.14 0.56 2.60
N ASP A 47 24.01 1.27 3.73
CA ASP A 47 23.50 0.69 4.98
C ASP A 47 22.26 1.44 5.43
N VAL A 48 21.09 0.89 5.11
CA VAL A 48 19.82 1.37 5.64
C VAL A 48 19.38 0.40 6.72
N SER A 49 19.25 0.91 7.95
CA SER A 49 18.71 0.18 9.09
C SER A 49 17.29 0.67 9.37
N ILE A 50 16.39 -0.27 9.62
CA ILE A 50 15.02 -0.01 10.08
C ILE A 50 14.90 -0.56 11.49
N SER A 51 14.35 0.23 12.40
CA SER A 51 14.08 -0.18 13.78
C SER A 51 12.76 0.42 14.24
N LEU A 52 12.10 -0.24 15.19
CA LEU A 52 10.85 0.24 15.77
C LEU A 52 11.14 0.88 17.12
N ILE A 53 10.53 2.03 17.37
CA ILE A 53 10.56 2.69 18.67
C ILE A 53 9.16 2.49 19.30
N PRO A 54 9.05 1.65 20.35
CA PRO A 54 7.76 1.35 20.97
C PRO A 54 7.00 2.61 21.37
N GLY A 55 5.73 2.69 20.97
CA GLY A 55 4.84 3.83 21.24
C GLY A 55 5.16 5.12 20.47
N ILE A 56 6.21 5.16 19.64
CA ILE A 56 6.58 6.35 18.87
C ILE A 56 6.42 6.08 17.37
N GLY A 57 7.17 5.15 16.80
CA GLY A 57 7.20 5.04 15.34
C GLY A 57 8.32 4.20 14.76
N ILE A 58 8.51 4.35 13.46
CA ILE A 58 9.51 3.65 12.66
C ILE A 58 10.74 4.56 12.52
N LYS A 59 11.88 4.11 13.03
CA LYS A 59 13.17 4.78 12.86
C LYS A 59 13.92 4.21 11.68
N LEU A 60 14.16 5.05 10.68
CA LEU A 60 15.04 4.79 9.56
C LEU A 60 16.38 5.47 9.82
N SER A 61 17.48 4.76 9.59
CA SER A 61 18.82 5.32 9.79
C SER A 61 19.79 4.82 8.72
N THR A 62 20.71 5.69 8.29
CA THR A 62 21.82 5.37 7.41
C THR A 62 23.03 6.22 7.78
N GLN A 63 24.24 5.66 7.69
CA GLN A 63 25.46 6.32 8.18
C GLN A 63 26.51 6.60 7.08
N ARG A 64 26.40 5.91 5.95
CA ARG A 64 27.40 5.95 4.86
C ARG A 64 26.78 6.33 3.52
N ALA A 65 25.72 7.13 3.55
CA ALA A 65 25.15 7.63 2.33
C ALA A 65 26.14 8.57 1.61
N TYR A 66 26.11 8.53 0.29
CA TYR A 66 26.97 9.37 -0.54
C TYR A 66 26.27 9.80 -1.81
N ALA A 67 26.66 10.96 -2.33
CA ALA A 67 26.09 11.53 -3.54
C ALA A 67 27.15 12.23 -4.37
N THR A 68 27.03 12.13 -5.69
CA THR A 68 27.89 12.88 -6.63
C THR A 68 27.03 13.71 -7.58
N ILE A 69 27.37 14.98 -7.71
CA ILE A 69 26.66 15.97 -8.51
C ILE A 69 27.66 16.65 -9.43
N SER A 70 27.32 16.80 -10.69
CA SER A 70 28.10 17.57 -11.66
C SER A 70 27.32 18.82 -12.04
N MET A 71 27.99 19.96 -12.09
CA MET A 71 27.41 21.24 -12.50
C MET A 71 28.32 21.95 -13.49
N ASN A 72 27.72 22.61 -14.47
CA ASN A 72 28.42 23.50 -15.39
C ASN A 72 28.13 24.94 -14.98
N TRP A 73 29.17 25.77 -14.97
CA TRP A 73 29.07 27.18 -14.61
C TRP A 73 29.61 28.07 -15.74
N SER A 74 29.06 29.29 -15.83
CA SER A 74 29.57 30.33 -16.71
C SER A 74 29.48 31.67 -15.99
N ILE A 75 30.61 32.35 -15.89
CA ILE A 75 30.73 33.69 -15.31
C ILE A 75 30.99 34.65 -16.45
N ARG A 76 30.19 35.71 -16.51
CA ARG A 76 30.36 36.80 -17.47
C ARG A 76 30.37 38.12 -16.73
N THR A 77 31.55 38.70 -16.60
CA THR A 77 31.74 40.05 -16.07
C THR A 77 32.06 41.01 -17.22
N TRP A 78 32.16 42.30 -16.91
CA TRP A 78 32.60 43.32 -17.87
C TRP A 78 34.10 43.20 -18.21
N LEU A 79 34.90 42.56 -17.35
CA LEU A 79 36.35 42.38 -17.51
C LEU A 79 36.74 41.04 -18.14
N PHE A 80 35.99 39.97 -17.90
CA PHE A 80 36.34 38.64 -18.39
C PHE A 80 35.11 37.72 -18.55
N LYS A 81 35.27 36.70 -19.38
CA LYS A 81 34.34 35.59 -19.54
C LYS A 81 35.05 34.31 -19.16
N ASP A 82 34.44 33.51 -18.30
CA ASP A 82 34.95 32.19 -17.97
C ASP A 82 33.81 31.16 -17.89
N SER A 83 34.15 29.91 -18.11
CA SER A 83 33.23 28.79 -18.03
C SER A 83 33.97 27.53 -17.60
N GLY A 84 33.30 26.69 -16.84
CA GLY A 84 33.89 25.44 -16.39
C GLY A 84 32.85 24.45 -15.89
N SER A 85 33.34 23.36 -15.33
CA SER A 85 32.53 22.36 -14.65
C SER A 85 33.02 22.13 -13.23
N ALA A 86 32.10 21.76 -12.36
CA ALA A 86 32.38 21.38 -10.99
C ALA A 86 31.71 20.04 -10.69
N THR A 87 32.43 19.15 -10.03
CA THR A 87 31.87 17.92 -9.48
C THR A 87 31.91 18.01 -7.95
N VAL A 88 30.75 17.91 -7.32
CA VAL A 88 30.58 17.90 -5.86
C VAL A 88 30.33 16.46 -5.43
N SER A 89 31.21 15.93 -4.60
CA SER A 89 31.11 14.61 -3.99
C SER A 89 30.84 14.78 -2.49
N ILE A 90 29.67 14.31 -2.06
CA ILE A 90 29.23 14.33 -0.67
C ILE A 90 29.39 12.92 -0.13
N SER A 91 30.09 12.76 1.00
CA SER A 91 30.41 11.46 1.58
C SER A 91 30.19 11.44 3.09
N GLY A 92 29.90 10.24 3.61
CA GLY A 92 29.64 10.04 5.03
C GLY A 92 28.43 10.83 5.51
N VAL A 93 27.34 10.76 4.74
CA VAL A 93 26.06 11.36 5.12
C VAL A 93 25.36 10.43 6.09
N PHE A 94 25.12 10.93 7.29
CA PHE A 94 24.29 10.32 8.31
C PHE A 94 22.88 10.90 8.20
N ILE A 95 21.86 10.05 8.07
CA ILE A 95 20.45 10.45 8.11
C ILE A 95 19.76 9.54 9.11
N THR A 96 19.03 10.13 10.05
CA THR A 96 18.10 9.43 10.94
C THR A 96 16.75 10.12 10.85
N SER A 97 15.71 9.38 10.51
CA SER A 97 14.34 9.89 10.45
C SER A 97 13.41 8.99 11.26
N VAL A 98 12.53 9.60 12.04
CA VAL A 98 11.45 8.91 12.77
C VAL A 98 10.13 9.23 12.09
N ILE A 99 9.44 8.18 11.66
CA ILE A 99 8.12 8.24 11.03
C ILE A 99 7.09 7.75 12.03
N THR A 100 6.13 8.60 12.36
CA THR A 100 4.98 8.27 13.19
C THR A 100 3.83 7.80 12.31
N MET A 101 3.05 6.84 12.81
CA MET A 101 1.83 6.36 12.17
C MET A 101 0.63 6.74 13.02
N SER A 102 -0.41 7.28 12.40
CA SER A 102 -1.65 7.66 13.08
C SER A 102 -2.86 7.26 12.26
N GLN A 103 -4.02 7.33 12.88
CA GLN A 103 -5.31 7.27 12.19
C GLN A 103 -5.76 8.70 11.85
N ASP A 104 -6.24 8.93 10.63
CA ASP A 104 -6.89 10.21 10.29
C ASP A 104 -8.36 10.25 10.73
N SER A 105 -9.03 11.39 10.54
CA SER A 105 -10.43 11.57 10.93
C SER A 105 -11.42 10.66 10.18
N THR A 106 -10.97 10.01 9.11
CA THR A 106 -11.77 9.10 8.27
C THR A 106 -11.41 7.64 8.50
N GLY A 107 -10.50 7.34 9.43
CA GLY A 107 -10.07 5.98 9.74
C GLY A 107 -9.00 5.46 8.79
N HIS A 108 -8.28 6.29 8.03
CA HIS A 108 -7.16 5.81 7.21
C HIS A 108 -5.83 5.87 7.95
N PRO A 109 -4.88 4.97 7.63
CA PRO A 109 -3.51 5.10 8.09
C PRO A 109 -2.87 6.35 7.47
N SER A 110 -2.40 7.24 8.34
CA SER A 110 -1.60 8.39 7.99
C SER A 110 -0.17 8.19 8.50
N MET A 111 0.79 8.61 7.71
CA MET A 111 2.20 8.61 8.08
C MET A 111 2.68 10.05 8.10
N SER A 112 3.34 10.43 9.19
CA SER A 112 3.96 11.74 9.33
C SER A 112 5.40 11.56 9.76
N LEU A 113 6.22 12.55 9.42
CA LEU A 113 7.58 12.60 9.92
C LEU A 113 7.58 13.36 11.24
N ASP A 114 8.00 12.70 12.30
CA ASP A 114 8.19 13.30 13.61
C ASP A 114 9.49 14.08 13.68
N SER A 115 10.59 13.45 13.29
CA SER A 115 11.91 14.06 13.36
C SER A 115 12.81 13.55 12.24
N CYS A 116 13.71 14.42 11.78
CA CYS A 116 14.80 14.04 10.89
C CYS A 116 16.06 14.80 11.25
N GLN A 117 17.15 14.04 11.39
CA GLN A 117 18.48 14.54 11.62
C GLN A 117 19.36 14.10 10.47
N MET A 118 20.06 15.05 9.86
CA MET A 118 21.05 14.75 8.85
C MET A 118 22.36 15.45 9.19
N SER A 119 23.47 14.73 9.02
CA SER A 119 24.81 15.26 9.19
C SER A 119 25.69 14.82 8.03
N ILE A 120 26.58 15.70 7.59
CA ILE A 120 27.47 15.47 6.46
C ILE A 120 28.91 15.51 6.97
N ARG A 121 29.63 14.40 6.80
CA ARG A 121 31.03 14.31 7.22
C ARG A 121 31.98 15.04 6.27
N GLY A 122 31.83 14.84 4.96
CA GLY A 122 32.76 15.38 3.96
C GLY A 122 32.07 15.84 2.70
N VAL A 123 32.45 17.02 2.23
CA VAL A 123 32.08 17.56 0.91
C VAL A 123 33.38 17.86 0.17
N GLU A 124 33.60 17.17 -0.94
CA GLU A 124 34.72 17.40 -1.83
C GLU A 124 34.21 18.07 -3.10
N VAL A 125 34.87 19.15 -3.55
CA VAL A 125 34.50 19.83 -4.79
C VAL A 125 35.69 19.87 -5.74
N LYS A 126 35.52 19.23 -6.90
CA LYS A 126 36.51 19.19 -7.99
C LYS A 126 36.11 20.19 -9.06
N LEU A 127 36.93 21.21 -9.26
CA LEU A 127 36.73 22.23 -10.28
C LEU A 127 37.63 21.99 -11.49
N ASN A 128 37.01 22.01 -12.66
CA ASN A 128 37.67 21.97 -13.96
C ASN A 128 37.42 23.31 -14.68
N GLY A 129 38.48 24.11 -14.84
CA GLY A 129 38.45 25.44 -15.44
C GLY A 129 39.69 26.28 -15.10
N THR A 130 39.81 27.44 -15.72
CA THR A 130 41.00 28.31 -15.68
C THR A 130 41.17 29.00 -14.33
N ILE A 131 40.07 29.31 -13.64
CA ILE A 131 40.08 30.03 -12.36
C ILE A 131 39.81 29.06 -11.19
N ARG A 132 40.81 28.22 -10.87
CA ARG A 132 40.77 27.29 -9.72
C ARG A 132 40.81 27.97 -8.36
N TYR A 133 41.35 29.19 -8.27
CA TYR A 133 41.60 29.88 -7.00
C TYR A 133 40.38 30.66 -6.49
N VAL A 134 39.74 31.48 -7.33
CA VAL A 134 38.58 32.30 -6.95
C VAL A 134 37.34 31.44 -6.64
N ALA A 135 37.15 30.36 -7.39
CA ALA A 135 36.04 29.43 -7.15
C ALA A 135 36.25 28.56 -5.90
N ARG A 136 37.48 28.43 -5.39
CA ARG A 136 37.78 27.66 -4.17
C ARG A 136 37.15 28.32 -2.95
N ASP A 137 37.48 29.58 -2.67
CA ASP A 137 37.02 30.30 -1.47
C ASP A 137 35.49 30.47 -1.47
N PHE A 138 34.90 30.71 -2.65
CA PHE A 138 33.46 30.83 -2.81
C PHE A 138 32.72 29.53 -2.46
N ILE A 139 33.24 28.37 -2.90
CA ILE A 139 32.65 27.05 -2.67
C ILE A 139 32.86 26.59 -1.22
N TYR A 140 34.01 26.87 -0.61
CA TYR A 140 34.24 26.54 0.80
C TYR A 140 33.34 27.36 1.74
N SER A 141 33.02 28.62 1.42
CA SER A 141 32.08 29.42 2.23
C SER A 141 30.63 28.90 2.15
N SER A 142 30.21 28.40 0.99
CA SER A 142 28.86 27.84 0.76
C SER A 142 28.73 26.38 1.22
N ALA A 143 29.83 25.63 1.33
CA ALA A 143 29.84 24.31 1.96
C ALA A 143 29.48 24.35 3.45
N GLY A 144 29.75 25.46 4.13
CA GLY A 144 29.25 25.73 5.49
C GLY A 144 27.71 25.82 5.54
N VAL A 145 27.08 26.35 4.49
CA VAL A 145 25.62 26.49 4.38
C VAL A 145 24.94 25.16 4.04
N LEU A 146 25.60 24.26 3.30
CA LEU A 146 25.13 22.87 3.10
C LEU A 146 25.00 22.08 4.42
N LYS A 147 25.76 22.45 5.46
CA LYS A 147 25.59 21.90 6.83
C LYS A 147 24.38 22.49 7.57
N LEU A 148 23.93 23.69 7.20
CA LEU A 148 22.85 24.42 7.88
C LEU A 148 21.47 24.21 7.22
N GLY A 149 21.42 23.84 5.94
CA GLY A 149 20.17 23.72 5.17
C GLY A 149 19.58 22.32 5.11
N VAL A 150 19.51 21.57 6.23
CA VAL A 150 18.92 20.22 6.24
C VAL A 150 17.79 20.05 7.26
N GLU A 151 16.85 21.00 7.23
CA GLU A 151 15.53 20.86 7.86
C GLU A 151 14.44 20.69 6.80
N SER A 152 14.52 19.66 5.97
CA SER A 152 13.42 19.35 5.05
C SER A 152 13.35 17.85 4.80
N CYS A 153 12.92 17.14 5.82
CA CYS A 153 12.49 15.77 5.63
C CYS A 153 10.99 15.80 5.32
N PHE A 154 10.66 15.38 4.10
CA PHE A 154 9.35 15.52 3.51
C PHE A 154 8.51 14.26 3.76
N VAL A 155 7.23 14.48 4.09
CA VAL A 155 6.24 13.44 4.36
C VAL A 155 5.56 13.02 3.05
N LEU A 156 5.65 11.74 2.70
CA LEU A 156 4.78 11.17 1.68
C LEU A 156 3.43 10.84 2.33
N SER A 157 2.40 11.64 2.06
CA SER A 157 1.04 11.26 2.40
C SER A 157 0.51 10.33 1.32
N THR A 158 0.32 9.06 1.65
CA THR A 158 -0.38 8.10 0.80
C THR A 158 -1.79 7.94 1.34
N THR A 159 -2.78 8.42 0.58
CA THR A 159 -4.19 8.20 0.89
C THR A 159 -4.61 6.82 0.40
N PHE A 160 -5.08 5.97 1.30
CA PHE A 160 -5.73 4.71 0.94
C PHE A 160 -7.22 4.99 0.69
N THR A 161 -7.77 4.45 -0.39
CA THR A 161 -9.19 4.62 -0.72
C THR A 161 -10.02 3.57 0.04
N VAL A 162 -10.56 3.95 1.20
CA VAL A 162 -11.56 3.15 1.92
C VAL A 162 -12.91 3.85 1.76
N PRO A 163 -14.00 3.11 1.48
CA PRO A 163 -14.11 1.66 1.30
C PRO A 163 -13.75 1.19 -0.11
N THR A 164 -13.47 -0.10 -0.26
CA THR A 164 -13.17 -0.71 -1.56
C THR A 164 -14.25 -1.72 -1.93
N GLN A 165 -14.81 -1.58 -3.12
CA GLN A 165 -15.78 -2.54 -3.65
C GLN A 165 -15.07 -3.87 -3.95
N ILE A 166 -15.63 -4.97 -3.45
CA ILE A 166 -15.13 -6.33 -3.71
C ILE A 166 -15.67 -6.80 -5.07
N ASP A 167 -16.99 -6.69 -5.24
CA ASP A 167 -17.72 -7.13 -6.43
C ASP A 167 -19.06 -6.39 -6.58
N ALA A 168 -19.98 -6.90 -7.40
CA ALA A 168 -21.28 -6.29 -7.64
C ALA A 168 -22.22 -6.25 -6.41
N PHE A 169 -21.97 -7.08 -5.40
CA PHE A 169 -22.84 -7.27 -4.25
C PHE A 169 -22.28 -6.67 -2.97
N ALA A 170 -20.96 -6.69 -2.80
CA ALA A 170 -20.30 -6.37 -1.55
C ALA A 170 -19.13 -5.39 -1.67
N GLN A 171 -18.88 -4.66 -0.59
CA GLN A 171 -17.76 -3.74 -0.41
C GLN A 171 -17.18 -3.90 1.01
N ILE A 172 -15.87 -3.68 1.15
CA ILE A 172 -15.15 -3.83 2.42
C ILE A 172 -14.72 -2.48 3.00
N ASP A 173 -15.01 -2.32 4.29
CA ASP A 173 -14.49 -1.29 5.17
C ASP A 173 -13.32 -1.86 5.99
N TYR A 174 -12.11 -1.49 5.57
CA TYR A 174 -10.85 -1.79 6.27
C TYR A 174 -10.25 -0.53 6.87
N SER A 175 -11.09 0.44 7.25
CA SER A 175 -10.65 1.57 8.07
C SER A 175 -9.99 1.06 9.35
N LEU A 176 -8.96 1.76 9.78
CA LEU A 176 -8.41 1.61 11.12
C LEU A 176 -9.51 1.87 12.14
N VAL A 177 -9.52 1.09 13.20
CA VAL A 177 -10.35 1.33 14.40
C VAL A 177 -9.58 2.17 15.40
N ASN A 178 -8.28 1.91 15.54
CA ASN A 178 -7.35 2.63 16.41
C ASN A 178 -6.11 3.10 15.64
N SER A 179 -5.34 4.03 16.22
CA SER A 179 -4.02 4.35 15.68
C SER A 179 -3.08 3.15 15.74
N PRO A 180 -2.22 2.93 14.73
CA PRO A 180 -1.30 1.80 14.68
C PRO A 180 -0.43 1.66 15.94
N GLY A 181 -0.40 0.47 16.53
CA GLY A 181 0.42 0.17 17.70
C GLY A 181 1.84 -0.20 17.30
N VAL A 182 2.84 0.59 17.68
CA VAL A 182 4.25 0.26 17.40
C VAL A 182 4.87 -0.41 18.62
N PHE A 183 5.36 -1.64 18.45
CA PHE A 183 6.05 -2.44 19.46
C PHE A 183 7.52 -2.62 19.11
N GLN A 184 8.27 -3.33 19.94
CA GLN A 184 9.72 -3.49 19.76
C GLN A 184 10.08 -4.30 18.51
N SER A 185 9.23 -5.26 18.13
CA SER A 185 9.48 -6.21 17.05
C SER A 185 8.41 -6.21 15.95
N PHE A 186 7.24 -5.61 16.19
CA PHE A 186 6.13 -5.58 15.24
C PHE A 186 5.34 -4.28 15.30
N ILE A 187 4.53 -4.06 14.27
CA ILE A 187 3.54 -2.98 14.20
C ILE A 187 2.19 -3.66 14.10
N ASP A 188 1.26 -3.25 14.95
CA ASP A 188 -0.11 -3.75 15.00
C ASP A 188 -1.07 -2.78 14.32
N LEU A 189 -2.01 -3.33 13.55
CA LEU A 189 -2.95 -2.60 12.72
C LEU A 189 -4.36 -3.14 12.96
N ASP A 190 -5.13 -2.40 13.76
CA ASP A 190 -6.53 -2.72 14.04
C ASP A 190 -7.42 -2.28 12.88
N LEU A 191 -7.73 -3.19 11.96
CA LEU A 191 -8.63 -2.93 10.85
C LEU A 191 -10.07 -3.35 11.22
N LYS A 192 -11.06 -2.55 10.81
CA LYS A 192 -12.48 -2.81 11.08
C LYS A 192 -12.96 -4.10 10.43
N GLY A 193 -12.57 -4.36 9.19
CA GLY A 193 -12.84 -5.62 8.49
C GLY A 193 -14.33 -5.94 8.37
N ALA A 194 -15.17 -4.92 8.10
CA ALA A 194 -16.61 -5.10 7.94
C ALA A 194 -16.98 -5.12 6.45
N ILE A 195 -17.85 -6.04 6.05
CA ILE A 195 -18.38 -6.11 4.70
C ILE A 195 -19.84 -5.62 4.69
N TYR A 196 -20.14 -4.75 3.73
CA TYR A 196 -21.44 -4.13 3.53
C TYR A 196 -21.96 -4.40 2.13
N PRO A 197 -23.29 -4.41 1.90
CA PRO A 197 -23.86 -4.34 0.57
C PRO A 197 -23.42 -3.09 -0.17
N VAL A 198 -23.21 -3.18 -1.49
CA VAL A 198 -22.92 -1.99 -2.31
C VAL A 198 -24.08 -1.00 -2.20
N GLY A 199 -23.78 0.24 -1.82
CA GLY A 199 -24.77 1.33 -1.71
C GLY A 199 -25.60 1.35 -0.42
N ASN A 200 -25.42 0.40 0.51
CA ASN A 200 -26.09 0.40 1.81
C ASN A 200 -25.08 0.27 2.95
N TRP A 201 -25.07 1.27 3.85
CA TRP A 201 -24.13 1.43 4.95
C TRP A 201 -24.79 1.32 6.32
N THR A 202 -25.83 0.49 6.45
CA THR A 202 -26.50 0.30 7.74
C THR A 202 -25.54 -0.38 8.72
N ASP A 203 -25.45 0.15 9.94
CA ASP A 203 -24.64 -0.44 10.99
C ASP A 203 -25.07 -1.87 11.31
N LEU A 204 -24.07 -2.73 11.52
CA LEU A 204 -24.29 -4.14 11.82
C LEU A 204 -24.76 -4.30 13.27
N ALA A 205 -25.80 -5.10 13.49
CA ALA A 205 -26.41 -5.32 14.81
C ALA A 205 -25.56 -6.20 15.76
N PHE A 206 -24.40 -6.66 15.33
CA PHE A 206 -23.48 -7.50 16.09
C PHE A 206 -22.10 -6.84 16.17
N VAL A 207 -21.37 -7.15 17.24
CA VAL A 207 -20.05 -6.56 17.54
C VAL A 207 -18.93 -7.61 17.39
N PRO A 208 -17.70 -7.20 17.03
CA PRO A 208 -16.59 -8.12 16.95
C PRO A 208 -16.16 -8.62 18.33
N ALA A 209 -15.86 -9.91 18.44
CA ALA A 209 -15.20 -10.47 19.60
C ALA A 209 -13.69 -10.16 19.54
N PRO A 210 -13.05 -9.83 20.68
CA PRO A 210 -11.62 -9.62 20.73
C PRO A 210 -10.89 -10.94 20.45
N PHE A 211 -9.78 -10.86 19.72
CA PHE A 211 -8.88 -11.99 19.50
C PHE A 211 -7.45 -11.49 19.51
N ILE A 212 -6.50 -12.39 19.76
CA ILE A 212 -5.08 -12.07 19.88
C ILE A 212 -4.32 -12.88 18.83
N LEU A 213 -3.43 -12.22 18.10
CA LEU A 213 -2.52 -12.88 17.18
C LEU A 213 -1.40 -13.59 17.96
N PRO A 214 -0.88 -14.72 17.45
CA PRO A 214 0.22 -15.41 18.11
C PRO A 214 1.44 -14.49 18.19
N ASP A 215 2.03 -14.39 19.39
CA ASP A 215 3.26 -13.65 19.63
C ASP A 215 4.46 -14.45 19.10
N LYS A 216 4.55 -14.52 17.78
CA LYS A 216 5.64 -15.15 17.02
C LYS A 216 6.25 -14.13 16.09
N SER A 217 7.54 -14.28 15.85
CA SER A 217 8.30 -13.44 14.91
C SER A 217 8.93 -14.29 13.80
N ASP A 218 8.29 -15.41 13.45
CA ASP A 218 8.76 -16.34 12.42
C ASP A 218 8.34 -15.94 11.00
N SER A 219 7.46 -14.94 10.88
CA SER A 219 6.92 -14.43 9.62
C SER A 219 6.95 -12.90 9.56
N MET A 220 7.06 -12.33 8.36
CA MET A 220 7.06 -10.88 8.17
C MET A 220 5.69 -10.23 8.38
N LEU A 221 4.61 -11.01 8.30
CA LEU A 221 3.25 -10.52 8.31
C LEU A 221 2.31 -11.61 8.86
N TYR A 222 1.43 -11.21 9.76
CA TYR A 222 0.35 -12.04 10.29
C TYR A 222 -0.99 -11.37 9.98
N PHE A 223 -1.97 -12.18 9.61
CA PHE A 223 -3.34 -11.72 9.39
C PHE A 223 -4.27 -12.45 10.35
N GLY A 224 -5.07 -11.66 11.07
CA GLY A 224 -6.18 -12.16 11.86
C GLY A 224 -7.49 -11.84 11.18
N ILE A 225 -8.32 -12.86 10.97
CA ILE A 225 -9.66 -12.67 10.41
C ILE A 225 -10.65 -13.16 11.47
N SER A 226 -11.51 -12.25 11.92
CA SER A 226 -12.50 -12.54 12.95
C SER A 226 -13.74 -13.21 12.39
N GLU A 227 -14.51 -13.86 13.25
CA GLU A 227 -15.83 -14.40 12.89
C GLU A 227 -16.77 -13.28 12.43
N TYR A 228 -16.60 -12.08 13.00
CA TYR A 228 -17.32 -10.86 12.61
C TYR A 228 -17.16 -10.52 11.12
N PHE A 229 -15.96 -10.64 10.57
CA PHE A 229 -15.71 -10.44 9.14
C PHE A 229 -16.60 -11.37 8.30
N PHE A 230 -16.59 -12.66 8.60
CA PHE A 230 -17.39 -13.65 7.85
C PHE A 230 -18.89 -13.47 8.02
N LYS A 231 -19.35 -13.14 9.24
CA LYS A 231 -20.76 -12.83 9.51
C LYS A 231 -21.23 -11.60 8.73
N SER A 232 -20.42 -10.55 8.67
CA SER A 232 -20.72 -9.35 7.88
C SER A 232 -20.78 -9.67 6.38
N ALA A 233 -19.84 -10.48 5.87
CA ALA A 233 -19.85 -10.94 4.48
C ALA A 233 -21.13 -11.71 4.15
N SER A 234 -21.46 -12.70 4.98
CA SER A 234 -22.64 -13.53 4.81
C SER A 234 -23.92 -12.70 4.73
N LEU A 235 -24.09 -11.75 5.66
CA LEU A 235 -25.24 -10.86 5.67
C LEU A 235 -25.28 -9.96 4.43
N ALA A 236 -24.14 -9.38 4.03
CA ALA A 236 -24.05 -8.51 2.86
C ALA A 236 -24.43 -9.25 1.57
N TYR A 237 -23.87 -10.43 1.34
CA TYR A 237 -24.19 -11.23 0.14
C TYR A 237 -25.63 -11.74 0.16
N TYR A 238 -26.16 -12.11 1.33
CA TYR A 238 -27.56 -12.52 1.46
C TYR A 238 -28.53 -11.38 1.14
N THR A 239 -28.33 -10.21 1.75
CA THR A 239 -29.21 -9.04 1.55
C THR A 239 -29.11 -8.47 0.15
N SER A 240 -27.96 -8.60 -0.52
CA SER A 240 -27.78 -8.24 -1.93
C SER A 240 -28.32 -9.29 -2.91
N GLY A 241 -28.86 -10.43 -2.44
CA GLY A 241 -29.45 -11.47 -3.27
C GLY A 241 -28.45 -12.37 -4.00
N ALA A 242 -27.18 -12.36 -3.61
CA ALA A 242 -26.14 -13.18 -4.26
C ALA A 242 -26.36 -14.69 -4.10
N PHE A 243 -27.12 -15.10 -3.07
CA PHE A 243 -27.51 -16.50 -2.84
C PHE A 243 -28.81 -16.93 -3.54
N ASN A 244 -29.30 -16.13 -4.50
CA ASN A 244 -30.42 -16.49 -5.36
C ASN A 244 -29.90 -16.99 -6.71
N ILE A 245 -29.70 -18.30 -6.82
CA ILE A 245 -29.11 -18.93 -7.99
C ILE A 245 -30.21 -19.59 -8.81
N THR A 246 -30.26 -19.26 -10.10
CA THR A 246 -31.12 -19.93 -11.06
C THR A 246 -30.26 -20.74 -12.02
N MET A 247 -30.50 -22.04 -12.10
CA MET A 247 -29.82 -22.94 -13.02
C MET A 247 -30.81 -23.45 -14.07
N ILE A 248 -30.35 -23.59 -15.32
CA ILE A 248 -31.16 -24.03 -16.46
C ILE A 248 -30.50 -25.27 -17.10
N GLU A 249 -31.33 -26.26 -17.37
CA GLU A 249 -31.21 -27.47 -18.21
C GLU A 249 -29.82 -28.14 -18.36
N GLU A 250 -28.83 -27.53 -19.02
CA GLU A 250 -27.54 -28.19 -19.31
C GLU A 250 -26.71 -28.53 -18.06
N THR A 251 -26.85 -27.74 -16.99
CA THR A 251 -26.14 -27.97 -15.71
C THR A 251 -26.98 -28.72 -14.68
N LEU A 252 -28.29 -28.78 -14.88
CA LEU A 252 -29.22 -29.45 -13.96
C LEU A 252 -29.08 -30.97 -14.00
N PHE A 253 -28.92 -31.53 -15.20
CA PHE A 253 -28.92 -32.98 -15.41
C PHE A 253 -27.83 -33.67 -14.57
N LEU A 254 -26.62 -33.11 -14.56
CA LEU A 254 -25.49 -33.57 -13.74
C LEU A 254 -25.76 -33.46 -12.23
N CYS A 255 -26.47 -32.42 -11.80
CA CYS A 255 -26.81 -32.19 -10.39
C CYS A 255 -27.94 -33.13 -9.92
N LEU A 256 -28.94 -33.42 -10.75
CA LEU A 256 -30.02 -34.36 -10.42
C LEU A 256 -29.58 -35.83 -10.49
N GLU A 257 -28.66 -36.19 -11.37
CA GLU A 257 -28.05 -37.53 -11.38
C GLU A 257 -27.26 -37.80 -10.09
N THR A 258 -26.45 -36.83 -9.65
CA THR A 258 -25.67 -36.96 -8.41
C THR A 258 -26.54 -37.04 -7.17
N LEU A 259 -27.71 -36.39 -7.16
CA LEU A 259 -28.70 -36.49 -6.08
C LEU A 259 -29.60 -37.74 -6.16
N GLN A 260 -29.44 -38.59 -7.19
CA GLN A 260 -30.27 -39.78 -7.46
C GLN A 260 -31.77 -39.51 -7.69
N ILE A 261 -32.17 -38.26 -7.88
CA ILE A 261 -33.57 -37.85 -8.08
C ILE A 261 -33.99 -38.10 -9.54
N ALA A 262 -33.04 -38.21 -10.46
CA ALA A 262 -33.28 -38.46 -11.89
C ALA A 262 -34.16 -39.70 -12.18
N LYS A 263 -34.17 -40.71 -11.29
CA LYS A 263 -34.99 -41.92 -11.46
C LYS A 263 -36.51 -41.68 -11.41
N TYR A 264 -36.94 -40.58 -10.78
CA TYR A 264 -38.34 -40.20 -10.70
C TYR A 264 -38.78 -39.34 -11.91
N TYR A 265 -37.84 -39.01 -12.79
CA TYR A 265 -38.05 -38.14 -13.94
C TYR A 265 -38.08 -38.97 -15.23
N VAL A 266 -39.28 -39.41 -15.62
CA VAL A 266 -39.49 -40.29 -16.79
C VAL A 266 -39.68 -39.50 -18.09
N GLU A 267 -39.96 -38.18 -18.02
CA GLU A 267 -40.03 -37.30 -19.18
C GLU A 267 -39.03 -36.15 -19.03
N ALA A 268 -38.04 -36.10 -19.93
CA ALA A 268 -37.10 -34.99 -20.04
C ALA A 268 -37.85 -33.71 -20.44
N ARG A 269 -38.23 -32.91 -19.45
CA ARG A 269 -38.72 -31.54 -19.66
C ARG A 269 -37.62 -30.57 -19.23
N PRO A 270 -37.47 -29.42 -19.94
CA PRO A 270 -36.57 -28.37 -19.52
C PRO A 270 -36.86 -28.00 -18.07
N ALA A 271 -35.91 -28.32 -17.20
CA ALA A 271 -36.04 -28.11 -15.78
C ALA A 271 -35.24 -26.87 -15.39
N MET A 272 -35.89 -25.97 -14.65
CA MET A 272 -35.25 -24.83 -14.02
C MET A 272 -35.16 -25.12 -12.53
N MET A 273 -34.03 -24.78 -11.91
CA MET A 273 -33.85 -24.88 -10.46
C MET A 273 -33.60 -23.50 -9.88
N HIS A 274 -34.40 -23.12 -8.90
CA HIS A 274 -34.16 -21.95 -8.06
C HIS A 274 -33.63 -22.40 -6.71
N LEU A 275 -32.37 -22.08 -6.45
CA LEU A 275 -31.77 -22.22 -5.13
C LEU A 275 -31.76 -20.85 -4.45
N ARG A 276 -32.37 -20.76 -3.27
CA ARG A 276 -32.44 -19.52 -2.49
C ARG A 276 -32.03 -19.80 -1.05
N ALA A 277 -31.13 -19.00 -0.50
CA ALA A 277 -30.87 -19.05 0.93
C ALA A 277 -32.10 -18.58 1.72
N ALA A 278 -32.48 -19.31 2.77
CA ALA A 278 -33.59 -18.95 3.65
C ALA A 278 -33.18 -17.86 4.65
N ALA A 279 -31.92 -17.88 5.07
CA ALA A 279 -31.30 -16.92 5.98
C ALA A 279 -29.83 -16.71 5.58
N PRO A 280 -29.14 -15.66 6.08
CA PRO A 280 -27.70 -15.52 5.90
C PRO A 280 -26.96 -16.78 6.41
N PRO A 281 -26.06 -17.38 5.62
CA PRO A 281 -25.21 -18.48 6.07
C PRO A 281 -24.52 -18.18 7.41
N VAL A 282 -24.60 -19.08 8.37
CA VAL A 282 -24.01 -18.87 9.69
C VAL A 282 -22.58 -19.39 9.67
N VAL A 283 -21.64 -18.50 10.02
CA VAL A 283 -20.22 -18.84 10.13
C VAL A 283 -19.82 -18.82 11.60
N SER A 284 -19.11 -19.86 12.03
CA SER A 284 -18.48 -19.92 13.34
C SER A 284 -17.00 -20.29 13.24
N LEU A 285 -16.18 -19.59 14.02
CA LEU A 285 -14.75 -19.87 14.18
C LEU A 285 -14.50 -20.42 15.59
N GLN A 286 -13.97 -21.63 15.65
CA GLN A 286 -13.44 -22.22 16.87
C GLN A 286 -11.96 -22.55 16.68
N THR A 287 -11.29 -22.95 17.75
CA THR A 287 -9.90 -23.40 17.67
C THR A 287 -9.77 -24.52 16.63
N ASP A 288 -8.92 -24.30 15.63
CA ASP A 288 -8.64 -25.19 14.50
C ASP A 288 -9.84 -25.57 13.62
N THR A 289 -11.02 -24.95 13.81
CA THR A 289 -12.25 -25.39 13.15
C THR A 289 -13.03 -24.21 12.60
N PHE A 290 -13.38 -24.30 11.33
CA PHE A 290 -14.33 -23.40 10.68
C PHE A 290 -15.62 -24.18 10.39
N SER A 291 -16.73 -23.64 10.87
CA SER A 291 -18.06 -24.21 10.67
C SER A 291 -18.92 -23.27 9.83
N LEU A 292 -19.55 -23.82 8.80
CA LEU A 292 -20.48 -23.11 7.93
C LEU A 292 -21.81 -23.85 7.90
N GLU A 293 -22.88 -23.17 8.29
CA GLU A 293 -24.24 -23.67 8.22
C GLU A 293 -25.04 -22.88 7.17
N ILE A 294 -25.62 -23.61 6.22
CA ILE A 294 -26.41 -23.05 5.12
C ILE A 294 -27.81 -23.63 5.20
N CYS A 295 -28.79 -22.75 5.36
CA CYS A 295 -30.21 -23.07 5.22
C CYS A 295 -30.72 -22.49 3.90
N ALA A 296 -31.14 -23.35 2.98
CA ALA A 296 -31.61 -22.97 1.66
C ALA A 296 -32.89 -23.72 1.28
N SER A 297 -33.69 -23.14 0.38
CA SER A 297 -34.77 -23.81 -0.32
C SER A 297 -34.39 -23.98 -1.78
N MET A 298 -34.51 -25.20 -2.27
CA MET A 298 -34.38 -25.55 -3.68
C MET A 298 -35.76 -25.84 -4.24
N GLU A 299 -36.17 -25.05 -5.23
CA GLU A 299 -37.39 -25.30 -5.99
C GLU A 299 -37.03 -25.77 -7.39
N VAL A 300 -37.60 -26.91 -7.80
CA VAL A 300 -37.42 -27.44 -9.16
C VAL A 300 -38.71 -27.24 -9.94
N LEU A 301 -38.60 -26.56 -11.07
CA LEU A 301 -39.68 -26.15 -11.94
C LEU A 301 -39.57 -26.88 -13.28
N ALA A 302 -40.71 -27.33 -13.82
CA ALA A 302 -40.83 -27.71 -15.22
C ALA A 302 -41.11 -26.45 -16.06
N VAL A 303 -40.38 -26.26 -17.14
CA VAL A 303 -40.68 -25.25 -18.17
C VAL A 303 -41.60 -25.92 -19.20
N LEU A 304 -42.81 -25.37 -19.36
CA LEU A 304 -43.82 -25.87 -20.28
C LEU A 304 -43.59 -25.32 -21.71
N PRO A 305 -44.16 -25.94 -22.76
CA PRO A 305 -43.98 -25.49 -24.15
C PRO A 305 -44.46 -24.05 -24.42
N ASP A 306 -45.35 -23.53 -23.59
CA ASP A 306 -45.84 -22.14 -23.61
C ASP A 306 -44.93 -21.17 -22.84
N SER A 307 -43.74 -21.61 -22.43
CA SER A 307 -42.76 -20.88 -21.61
C SER A 307 -43.23 -20.54 -20.20
N THR A 308 -44.33 -21.13 -19.72
CA THR A 308 -44.73 -21.02 -18.31
C THR A 308 -43.94 -22.00 -17.44
N THR A 309 -43.81 -21.69 -16.15
CA THR A 309 -43.13 -22.56 -15.19
C THR A 309 -44.12 -23.17 -14.22
N GLN A 310 -43.95 -24.47 -13.93
CA GLN A 310 -44.76 -25.21 -12.97
C GLN A 310 -43.86 -25.86 -11.92
N SER A 311 -44.12 -25.58 -10.65
CA SER A 311 -43.38 -26.18 -9.55
C SER A 311 -43.68 -27.67 -9.45
N ILE A 312 -42.61 -28.47 -9.41
CA ILE A 312 -42.68 -29.93 -9.34
C ILE A 312 -42.54 -30.34 -7.88
N PHE A 313 -41.49 -29.83 -7.23
CA PHE A 313 -41.24 -30.03 -5.82
C PHE A 313 -40.32 -28.95 -5.26
N THR A 314 -40.38 -28.77 -3.94
CA THR A 314 -39.50 -27.90 -3.18
C THR A 314 -38.79 -28.74 -2.10
N VAL A 315 -37.49 -28.53 -1.95
CA VAL A 315 -36.66 -29.18 -0.92
C VAL A 315 -36.07 -28.11 -0.03
N ASN A 316 -36.24 -28.26 1.28
CA ASN A 316 -35.48 -27.48 2.25
C ASN A 316 -34.17 -28.21 2.54
N ILE A 317 -33.06 -27.51 2.36
CA ILE A 317 -31.71 -28.01 2.50
C ILE A 317 -31.10 -27.32 3.70
N VAL A 318 -30.67 -28.12 4.68
CA VAL A 318 -29.80 -27.67 5.77
C VAL A 318 -28.49 -28.43 5.61
N SER A 319 -27.40 -27.69 5.40
CA SER A 319 -26.07 -28.25 5.22
C SER A 319 -25.12 -27.62 6.23
N THR A 320 -24.46 -28.46 7.02
CA THR A 320 -23.41 -28.03 7.95
C THR A 320 -22.09 -28.62 7.47
N MET A 321 -21.09 -27.75 7.31
CA MET A 321 -19.75 -28.13 6.88
C MET A 321 -18.74 -27.69 7.93
N ASP A 322 -17.97 -28.65 8.43
CA ASP A 322 -16.86 -28.40 9.35
C ASP A 322 -15.55 -28.74 8.65
N GLN A 323 -14.68 -27.74 8.49
CA GLN A 323 -13.38 -27.92 7.83
C GLN A 323 -12.26 -27.22 8.60
N ARG A 324 -11.06 -27.79 8.46
CA ARG A 324 -9.82 -27.08 8.81
C ARG A 324 -9.47 -26.15 7.65
N ILE A 325 -9.55 -24.85 7.88
CA ILE A 325 -9.10 -23.89 6.87
C ILE A 325 -7.58 -23.75 6.94
N THR A 326 -6.93 -24.00 5.82
CA THR A 326 -5.54 -23.60 5.59
C THR A 326 -5.55 -22.47 4.58
N PHE A 327 -5.18 -21.26 5.00
CA PHE A 327 -5.03 -20.14 4.09
C PHE A 327 -3.69 -20.25 3.35
N HIS A 328 -3.75 -20.58 2.07
CA HIS A 328 -2.59 -20.41 1.19
C HIS A 328 -2.58 -18.98 0.67
N LEU A 329 -1.95 -18.07 1.41
CA LEU A 329 -1.69 -16.74 0.89
C LEU A 329 -0.63 -16.81 -0.21
N GLY A 330 -1.07 -16.83 -1.46
CA GLY A 330 -0.24 -16.47 -2.61
C GLY A 330 -0.03 -14.96 -2.64
N VAL A 331 0.58 -14.36 -1.61
CA VAL A 331 0.93 -12.94 -1.68
C VAL A 331 2.07 -12.80 -2.67
N LYS A 332 1.75 -12.31 -3.87
CA LYS A 332 2.74 -11.79 -4.80
C LYS A 332 3.24 -10.46 -4.26
N ILE A 333 4.02 -10.48 -3.18
CA ILE A 333 4.72 -9.30 -2.67
C ILE A 333 5.78 -8.95 -3.71
N SER A 334 5.42 -8.06 -4.63
CA SER A 334 6.36 -7.46 -5.58
C SER A 334 7.11 -6.35 -4.84
N LEU A 335 8.03 -6.72 -3.95
CA LEU A 335 9.01 -5.79 -3.39
C LEU A 335 10.00 -5.46 -4.51
N PHE A 336 9.70 -4.39 -5.25
CA PHE A 336 10.63 -3.82 -6.24
C PHE A 336 11.74 -3.07 -5.51
N PHE A 337 12.80 -3.79 -5.11
CA PHE A 337 14.08 -3.17 -4.81
C PHE A 337 14.79 -2.84 -6.12
N HIS A 338 14.82 -1.55 -6.47
CA HIS A 338 15.52 -1.10 -7.66
C HIS A 338 17.02 -0.98 -7.36
N THR A 339 17.77 -2.05 -7.63
CA THR A 339 19.21 -1.94 -7.87
C THR A 339 19.40 -1.60 -9.34
N ALA A 340 19.87 -0.38 -9.61
CA ALA A 340 20.31 0.02 -10.93
C ALA A 340 21.46 -0.92 -11.37
N ARG A 341 21.17 -1.80 -12.33
CA ARG A 341 22.19 -2.64 -12.96
C ARG A 341 22.82 -1.80 -14.08
N ASN A 342 24.10 -1.47 -13.92
CA ASN A 342 24.93 -0.92 -14.99
C ASN A 342 24.87 -1.86 -16.20
N GLN A 343 24.47 -1.32 -17.36
CA GLN A 343 24.86 -1.88 -18.65
C GLN A 343 26.21 -1.25 -19.02
N GLY A 344 27.29 -2.01 -18.90
CA GLY A 344 28.39 -1.98 -19.87
C GLY A 344 28.09 -3.08 -20.88
N ILE A 345 28.28 -2.90 -22.18
CA ILE A 345 29.48 -2.39 -22.87
C ILE A 345 29.12 -1.22 -23.79
#